data_AF-A0A9D1RE80-F1
#
_entry.id   AF-A0A9D1RE80-F1
#
_cell.length_a   1.000
_cell.length_b   1.000
_cell.length_c   1.000
_cell.angle_alpha   90.00
_cell.angle_beta   90.00
_cell.angle_gamma   90.00
#
_symmetry.space_group_name_H-M   'P 1'
#
loop_
_entity.id
_entity.type
_entity.pdbx_description
1 polymer ?
#
loop_
_entity_poly.entity_id
_entity_poly.type
_entity_poly.pdbx_seq_one_letter_code
_entity_poly.pdbx_strand_id
1 'polypeptide(L)'
;MMESYKREFIKFLEDAGVLKFGDFTAKSGRKIPYFINAGDIKTGEQIQRLGEFYAKAYFDKLGNKKAVLYGPAYKGIPIAVSAAVALARHGLDVPFFFNRKEEKDHGEGGVFVGYRPSAGEEIVIVEDVVTAGTAIRESMAILSKLEGTKVAAVFVMVDRKEKGKTDKSAIAEVGEEYGFPVYSVVDVYDIIEYLEEDESNRENVERIKKYLEINGAKA
;
A
#
# COMPACT_ATOMS: atom_id res chain seq x y z
N MET A 1 -14.20 -11.50 15.07
CA MET A 1 -13.08 -11.43 16.03
C MET A 1 -11.84 -11.27 15.20
N MET A 2 -11.37 -10.03 15.14
CA MET A 2 -10.24 -9.61 14.33
C MET A 2 -8.98 -10.45 14.59
N GLU A 3 -8.21 -10.69 13.53
CA GLU A 3 -6.88 -11.29 13.64
C GLU A 3 -5.92 -10.37 14.42
N SER A 4 -5.14 -10.92 15.36
CA SER A 4 -4.20 -10.17 16.21
C SER A 4 -3.29 -9.23 15.41
N TYR A 5 -2.80 -9.69 14.26
CA TYR A 5 -1.89 -8.89 13.42
C TYR A 5 -2.55 -7.63 12.86
N LYS A 6 -3.82 -7.70 12.46
CA LYS A 6 -4.55 -6.53 11.94
C LYS A 6 -4.78 -5.51 13.06
N ARG A 7 -5.14 -6.00 14.25
CA ARG A 7 -5.28 -5.18 15.46
C ARG A 7 -3.97 -4.47 15.82
N GLU A 8 -2.86 -5.20 15.84
CA GLU A 8 -1.52 -4.65 16.09
C GLU A 8 -1.12 -3.62 15.03
N PHE A 9 -1.49 -3.85 13.76
CA PHE A 9 -1.22 -2.91 12.69
C PHE A 9 -2.00 -1.61 12.85
N ILE A 10 -3.31 -1.68 13.10
CA ILE A 10 -4.15 -0.49 13.28
C ILE A 10 -3.68 0.32 14.48
N LYS A 11 -3.40 -0.34 15.61
CA LYS A 11 -2.79 0.31 16.78
C LYS A 11 -1.46 0.99 16.45
N PHE A 12 -0.59 0.32 15.69
CA PHE A 12 0.66 0.91 15.23
C PHE A 12 0.43 2.18 14.39
N LEU A 13 -0.58 2.18 13.49
CA LEU A 13 -0.92 3.36 12.70
C LEU A 13 -1.40 4.53 13.58
N GLU A 14 -2.18 4.27 14.63
CA GLU A 14 -2.60 5.30 15.59
C GLU A 14 -1.42 5.83 16.40
N ASP A 15 -0.62 4.94 17.00
CA ASP A 15 0.52 5.30 17.85
C ASP A 15 1.58 6.08 17.05
N ALA A 16 1.77 5.77 15.76
CA ALA A 16 2.67 6.50 14.87
C ALA A 16 2.06 7.80 14.31
N GLY A 17 0.79 8.10 14.62
CA GLY A 17 0.07 9.24 14.07
C GLY A 17 -0.15 9.13 12.56
N VAL A 18 -0.11 7.93 11.98
CA VAL A 18 -0.43 7.70 10.57
C VAL A 18 -1.93 7.71 10.36
N LEU A 19 -2.70 7.10 11.26
CA LEU A 19 -4.17 7.13 11.29
C LEU A 19 -4.63 8.26 12.23
N LYS A 20 -5.40 9.21 11.70
CA LYS A 20 -5.96 10.34 12.45
C LYS A 20 -7.45 10.47 12.20
N PHE A 21 -8.18 10.92 13.21
CA PHE A 21 -9.61 11.23 13.12
C PHE A 21 -9.85 12.73 13.27
N GLY A 22 -10.83 13.26 12.57
CA GLY A 22 -11.11 14.69 12.51
C GLY A 22 -11.63 15.14 11.15
N ASP A 23 -11.65 16.45 10.92
CA ASP A 23 -12.18 17.03 9.69
C ASP A 23 -11.07 17.34 8.69
N PHE A 24 -10.94 16.50 7.68
CA PHE A 24 -9.93 16.66 6.63
C PHE A 24 -10.58 16.88 5.27
N THR A 25 -9.78 17.40 4.33
CA THR A 25 -10.17 17.54 2.93
C THR A 25 -9.19 16.76 2.06
N ALA A 26 -9.68 15.75 1.34
CA ALA A 26 -8.88 14.96 0.41
C ALA A 26 -8.44 15.78 -0.81
N LYS A 27 -7.45 15.30 -1.57
CA LYS A 27 -7.06 15.90 -2.86
C LYS A 27 -8.21 15.99 -3.86
N SER A 28 -9.21 15.11 -3.74
CA SER A 28 -10.45 15.14 -4.54
C SER A 28 -11.44 16.23 -4.11
N GLY A 29 -11.18 16.96 -3.02
CA GLY A 29 -12.11 17.91 -2.40
C GLY A 29 -13.11 17.28 -1.44
N ARG A 30 -13.18 15.93 -1.35
CA ARG A 30 -14.07 15.23 -0.42
C ARG A 30 -13.72 15.57 1.04
N LYS A 31 -14.75 15.81 1.85
CA LYS A 31 -14.62 15.89 3.31
C LYS A 31 -14.54 14.47 3.86
N ILE A 32 -13.47 14.17 4.59
CA ILE A 32 -13.18 12.82 5.10
C ILE A 32 -13.04 12.89 6.63
N PRO A 33 -13.64 11.94 7.39
CA PRO A 33 -13.63 11.96 8.86
C PRO A 33 -12.36 11.35 9.47
N TYR A 34 -11.53 10.76 8.62
CA TYR A 34 -10.25 10.17 9.00
C TYR A 34 -9.23 10.40 7.87
N PHE A 35 -7.96 10.43 8.24
CA PHE A 35 -6.87 10.60 7.32
C PHE A 35 -5.75 9.60 7.60
N ILE A 36 -5.19 9.07 6.53
CA ILE A 36 -4.08 8.12 6.57
C ILE A 36 -2.90 8.76 5.86
N ASN A 37 -1.81 8.96 6.61
CA ASN A 37 -0.60 9.59 6.11
C ASN A 37 0.64 8.76 6.41
N ALA A 38 1.08 7.92 5.46
CA ALA A 38 2.34 7.19 5.62
C ALA A 38 3.56 8.10 5.78
N GLY A 39 3.47 9.39 5.42
CA GLY A 39 4.53 10.36 5.70
C GLY A 39 4.74 10.60 7.20
N ASP A 40 3.87 10.11 8.06
CA ASP A 40 4.05 10.16 9.51
C ASP A 40 4.92 9.01 10.08
N ILE A 41 5.31 8.04 9.25
CA ILE A 41 6.39 7.09 9.56
C ILE A 41 7.75 7.79 9.42
N LYS A 42 8.41 8.07 10.55
CA LYS A 42 9.59 8.97 10.59
C LYS A 42 10.79 8.40 11.35
N THR A 43 10.67 7.24 11.98
CA THR A 43 11.75 6.63 12.77
C THR A 43 12.14 5.26 12.23
N GLY A 44 13.36 4.81 12.57
CA GLY A 44 13.86 3.49 12.21
C GLY A 44 12.97 2.35 12.73
N GLU A 45 12.48 2.45 13.96
CA GLU A 45 11.58 1.45 14.55
C GLU A 45 10.24 1.40 13.81
N GLN A 46 9.65 2.55 13.48
CA GLN A 46 8.37 2.59 12.77
C GLN A 46 8.48 2.00 11.36
N ILE A 47 9.51 2.37 10.59
CA ILE A 47 9.68 1.83 9.24
C ILE A 47 10.02 0.33 9.27
N GLN A 48 10.79 -0.13 10.26
CA GLN A 48 11.04 -1.55 10.46
C GLN A 48 9.73 -2.30 10.73
N ARG A 49 8.90 -1.81 11.66
CA ARG A 49 7.58 -2.42 11.96
C ARG A 49 6.69 -2.46 10.72
N LEU A 50 6.64 -1.37 9.94
CA LEU A 50 5.90 -1.34 8.67
C LEU A 50 6.37 -2.45 7.71
N GLY A 51 7.68 -2.64 7.57
CA GLY A 51 8.24 -3.72 6.76
C GLY A 51 7.79 -5.12 7.19
N GLU A 52 7.74 -5.38 8.50
CA GLU A 52 7.24 -6.65 9.05
C GLU A 52 5.77 -6.90 8.70
N PHE A 53 4.93 -5.86 8.74
CA PHE A 53 3.52 -5.97 8.35
C PHE A 53 3.35 -6.26 6.85
N TYR A 54 4.14 -5.62 5.97
CA TYR A 54 4.14 -5.93 4.54
C TYR A 54 4.67 -7.34 4.27
N ALA A 55 5.74 -7.78 4.96
CA ALA A 55 6.27 -9.13 4.83
C ALA A 55 5.22 -10.17 5.24
N LYS A 56 4.49 -9.95 6.33
CA LYS A 56 3.40 -10.83 6.76
C LYS A 56 2.28 -10.90 5.74
N ALA A 57 1.83 -9.77 5.19
CA ALA A 57 0.83 -9.74 4.12
C ALA A 57 1.34 -10.47 2.87
N TYR A 58 2.62 -10.28 2.52
CA TYR A 58 3.26 -10.96 1.40
C TYR A 58 3.25 -12.47 1.58
N PHE A 59 3.70 -12.98 2.73
CA PHE A 59 3.68 -14.42 3.00
C PHE A 59 2.26 -15.00 3.01
N ASP A 60 1.29 -14.28 3.54
CA ASP A 60 -0.12 -14.71 3.55
C ASP A 60 -0.69 -14.88 2.13
N LYS A 61 -0.38 -13.96 1.21
CA LYS A 61 -0.95 -13.96 -0.13
C LYS A 61 -0.13 -14.69 -1.18
N LEU A 62 1.19 -14.68 -1.05
CA LEU A 62 2.13 -15.18 -2.06
C LEU A 62 3.01 -16.33 -1.55
N GLY A 63 2.98 -16.65 -0.26
CA GLY A 63 3.84 -17.66 0.33
C GLY A 63 5.33 -17.33 0.13
N ASN A 64 6.10 -18.34 -0.27
CA ASN A 64 7.55 -18.23 -0.51
C ASN A 64 7.91 -17.86 -1.96
N LYS A 65 6.98 -17.30 -2.72
CA LYS A 65 7.24 -16.86 -4.09
C LYS A 65 8.34 -15.81 -4.09
N LYS A 66 9.37 -15.97 -4.93
CA LYS A 66 10.47 -15.01 -5.06
C LYS A 66 10.17 -13.95 -6.12
N ALA A 67 9.30 -13.01 -5.81
CA ALA A 67 9.03 -11.87 -6.68
C ALA A 67 9.99 -10.70 -6.39
N VAL A 68 10.25 -9.87 -7.39
CA VAL A 68 11.05 -8.66 -7.24
C VAL A 68 10.17 -7.55 -6.66
N LEU A 69 10.58 -6.92 -5.56
CA LEU A 69 9.84 -5.79 -4.99
C LEU A 69 10.13 -4.49 -5.75
N TYR A 70 9.09 -3.81 -6.19
CA TYR A 70 9.16 -2.48 -6.80
C TYR A 70 8.52 -1.44 -5.89
N GLY A 71 9.31 -0.43 -5.49
CA GLY A 71 8.87 0.71 -4.72
C GLY A 71 8.75 1.99 -5.57
N PRO A 72 7.56 2.45 -5.95
CA PRO A 72 7.41 3.70 -6.71
C PRO A 72 7.93 4.92 -5.94
N ALA A 73 8.60 5.83 -6.66
CA ALA A 73 9.10 7.07 -6.07
C ALA A 73 7.96 8.01 -5.64
N TYR A 74 7.98 8.57 -4.43
CA TYR A 74 9.04 8.48 -3.42
C TYR A 74 8.72 7.54 -2.25
N LYS A 75 7.43 7.38 -1.93
CA LYS A 75 7.00 6.71 -0.70
C LYS A 75 7.16 5.19 -0.75
N GLY A 76 7.00 4.58 -1.92
CA GLY A 76 7.22 3.16 -2.11
C GLY A 76 8.68 2.74 -1.91
N ILE A 77 9.64 3.66 -2.06
CA ILE A 77 11.09 3.36 -1.91
C ILE A 77 11.41 2.83 -0.49
N PRO A 78 11.18 3.58 0.60
CA PRO A 78 11.47 3.08 1.94
C PRO A 78 10.62 1.86 2.31
N ILE A 79 9.40 1.73 1.76
CA ILE A 79 8.53 0.58 1.99
C ILE A 79 9.13 -0.68 1.34
N ALA A 80 9.57 -0.61 0.08
CA ALA A 80 10.21 -1.72 -0.63
C ALA A 80 11.49 -2.18 0.06
N VAL A 81 12.33 -1.24 0.49
CA VAL A 81 13.55 -1.55 1.25
C VAL A 81 13.20 -2.26 2.55
N SER A 82 12.28 -1.71 3.34
CA SER A 82 11.92 -2.28 4.64
C SER A 82 11.24 -3.65 4.52
N ALA A 83 10.34 -3.83 3.54
CA ALA A 83 9.68 -5.10 3.26
C ALA A 83 10.69 -6.16 2.80
N ALA A 84 11.64 -5.82 1.92
CA ALA A 84 12.71 -6.74 1.50
C ALA A 84 13.57 -7.19 2.68
N VAL A 85 13.95 -6.26 3.56
CA VAL A 85 14.71 -6.57 4.79
C VAL A 85 13.91 -7.51 5.70
N ALA A 86 12.62 -7.25 5.91
CA ALA A 86 11.76 -8.10 6.74
C ALA A 86 11.58 -9.50 6.13
N LEU A 87 11.32 -9.61 4.82
CA LEU A 87 11.22 -10.90 4.13
C LEU A 87 12.52 -11.72 4.27
N ALA A 88 13.68 -11.09 4.08
CA ALA A 88 14.97 -11.74 4.23
C ALA A 88 15.19 -12.27 5.67
N ARG A 89 14.78 -11.50 6.70
CA ARG A 89 14.83 -11.95 8.10
C ARG A 89 13.98 -13.19 8.37
N HIS A 90 12.91 -13.39 7.62
CA HIS A 90 12.05 -14.57 7.68
C HIS A 90 12.45 -15.66 6.67
N GLY A 91 13.65 -15.58 6.10
CA GLY A 91 14.22 -16.61 5.24
C GLY A 91 13.86 -16.49 3.75
N LEU A 92 13.19 -15.42 3.33
CA LEU A 92 12.88 -15.14 1.92
C LEU A 92 13.65 -13.91 1.42
N ASP A 93 14.85 -14.13 0.91
CA ASP A 93 15.66 -13.07 0.29
C ASP A 93 15.12 -12.77 -1.12
N VAL A 94 14.59 -11.56 -1.31
CA VAL A 94 14.03 -11.06 -2.56
C VAL A 94 14.76 -9.81 -3.04
N PRO A 95 15.01 -9.68 -4.36
CA PRO A 95 15.55 -8.46 -4.92
C PRO A 95 14.53 -7.32 -4.84
N PHE A 96 15.03 -6.08 -4.77
CA PHE A 96 14.19 -4.88 -4.84
C PHE A 96 14.78 -3.81 -5.76
N PHE A 97 13.92 -2.96 -6.28
CA PHE A 97 14.27 -1.81 -7.10
C PHE A 97 13.20 -0.72 -7.03
N PHE A 98 13.52 0.45 -7.56
CA PHE A 98 12.61 1.59 -7.61
C PHE A 98 12.91 2.50 -8.80
N ASN A 99 11.97 3.38 -9.14
CA ASN A 99 12.17 4.36 -10.20
C ASN A 99 12.69 5.71 -9.67
N ARG A 100 13.25 6.51 -10.56
CA ARG A 100 13.44 7.96 -10.42
C ARG A 100 12.26 8.68 -11.07
N LYS A 101 11.99 9.92 -10.66
CA LYS A 101 11.01 10.79 -11.34
C LYS A 101 11.59 11.36 -12.64
N GLU A 102 12.90 11.54 -12.72
CA GLU A 102 13.62 12.01 -13.90
C GLU A 102 14.67 10.98 -14.32
N GLU A 103 14.78 10.75 -15.62
CA GLU A 103 15.78 9.87 -16.20
C GLU A 103 17.17 10.50 -16.09
N LYS A 104 18.18 9.69 -15.73
CA LYS A 104 19.58 10.16 -15.78
C LYS A 104 20.20 9.81 -17.12
N ASP A 105 20.92 10.78 -17.66
CA ASP A 105 21.69 10.73 -18.90
C ASP A 105 23.17 10.34 -18.69
N HIS A 106 23.62 10.12 -17.45
CA HIS A 106 25.00 9.78 -17.09
C HIS A 106 25.10 8.69 -16.00
N GLY A 107 26.24 7.97 -15.96
CA GLY A 107 26.47 6.84 -15.05
C GLY A 107 25.78 5.55 -15.53
N GLU A 108 25.18 4.77 -14.62
CA GLU A 108 24.35 3.60 -14.99
C GLU A 108 23.08 3.95 -15.80
N GLY A 109 22.76 5.25 -15.91
CA GLY A 109 21.68 5.79 -16.73
C GLY A 109 20.28 5.35 -16.32
N GLY A 110 19.28 5.83 -17.05
CA GLY A 110 17.92 5.31 -17.00
C GLY A 110 17.09 5.72 -15.79
N VAL A 111 15.90 5.12 -15.71
CA VAL A 111 14.86 5.44 -14.74
C VAL A 111 14.91 4.55 -13.49
N PHE A 112 15.57 3.40 -13.52
CA PHE A 112 15.56 2.44 -12.41
C PHE A 112 16.81 2.52 -11.54
N VAL A 113 16.66 2.15 -10.27
CA VAL A 113 17.73 2.03 -9.27
C VAL A 113 17.56 0.73 -8.50
N GLY A 114 18.65 -0.01 -8.29
CA GLY A 114 18.65 -1.30 -7.62
C GLY A 114 18.69 -2.46 -8.62
N TYR A 115 18.01 -3.55 -8.28
CA TYR A 115 17.96 -4.74 -9.13
C TYR A 115 17.36 -4.42 -10.53
N ARG A 116 17.87 -5.07 -11.58
CA ARG A 116 17.33 -4.97 -12.93
C ARG A 116 16.61 -6.29 -13.26
N PRO A 117 15.27 -6.32 -13.23
CA PRO A 117 14.51 -7.53 -13.52
C PRO A 117 14.82 -8.08 -14.92
N SER A 118 14.90 -9.39 -15.01
CA SER A 118 15.05 -10.17 -16.24
C SER A 118 13.69 -10.67 -16.74
N ALA A 119 13.61 -10.99 -18.03
CA ALA A 119 12.42 -11.59 -18.61
C ALA A 119 12.04 -12.89 -17.87
N GLY A 120 10.73 -13.07 -17.63
CA GLY A 120 10.17 -14.18 -16.85
C GLY A 120 10.04 -13.88 -15.35
N GLU A 121 10.69 -12.85 -14.83
CA GLU A 121 10.53 -12.46 -13.43
C GLU A 121 9.22 -11.71 -13.18
N GLU A 122 8.70 -11.90 -11.97
CA GLU A 122 7.47 -11.30 -11.50
C GLU A 122 7.76 -10.16 -10.53
N ILE A 123 7.07 -9.04 -10.74
CA ILE A 123 7.23 -7.83 -9.95
C ILE A 123 6.05 -7.71 -8.99
N VAL A 124 6.34 -7.35 -7.74
CA VAL A 124 5.34 -6.97 -6.75
C VAL A 124 5.54 -5.51 -6.40
N ILE A 125 4.51 -4.69 -6.64
CA ILE A 125 4.54 -3.27 -6.29
C ILE A 125 4.19 -3.13 -4.81
N VAL A 126 4.94 -2.34 -4.05
CA VAL A 126 4.62 -1.99 -2.67
C VAL A 126 4.47 -0.47 -2.52
N GLU A 127 3.30 -0.03 -2.06
CA GLU A 127 2.94 1.39 -1.98
C GLU A 127 2.18 1.69 -0.69
N ASP A 128 2.08 2.95 -0.28
CA ASP A 128 1.34 3.33 0.92
C ASP A 128 -0.18 3.11 0.82
N VAL A 129 -0.90 3.95 0.09
CA VAL A 129 -2.36 3.90 -0.04
C VAL A 129 -2.77 4.12 -1.48
N VAL A 130 -3.81 3.40 -1.92
CA VAL A 130 -4.45 3.67 -3.20
C VAL A 130 -5.55 4.70 -3.00
N THR A 131 -5.39 5.87 -3.63
CA THR A 131 -6.43 6.91 -3.65
C THR A 131 -7.22 6.84 -4.96
N ALA A 132 -6.61 7.26 -6.07
CA ALA A 132 -7.21 7.21 -7.41
C ALA A 132 -6.52 6.20 -8.33
N GLY A 133 -5.60 5.37 -7.81
CA GLY A 133 -4.79 4.45 -8.61
C GLY A 133 -3.72 5.11 -9.48
N THR A 134 -3.56 6.44 -9.44
CA THR A 134 -2.63 7.19 -10.29
C THR A 134 -1.19 6.69 -10.16
N ALA A 135 -0.70 6.51 -8.92
CA ALA A 135 0.68 6.04 -8.69
C ALA A 135 0.92 4.64 -9.27
N ILE A 136 -0.09 3.76 -9.22
CA ILE A 136 0.01 2.42 -9.82
C ILE A 136 0.02 2.53 -11.35
N ARG A 137 -0.84 3.35 -11.95
CA ARG A 137 -0.83 3.57 -13.42
C ARG A 137 0.48 4.19 -13.91
N GLU A 138 1.04 5.16 -13.19
CA GLU A 138 2.38 5.69 -13.45
C GLU A 138 3.43 4.59 -13.36
N SER A 139 3.34 3.72 -12.34
CA SER A 139 4.24 2.57 -12.19
C SER A 139 4.11 1.61 -13.35
N MET A 140 2.90 1.27 -13.79
CA MET A 140 2.68 0.40 -14.94
C MET A 140 3.26 0.96 -16.23
N ALA A 141 3.14 2.27 -16.46
CA ALA A 141 3.74 2.94 -17.61
C ALA A 141 5.28 2.95 -17.57
N ILE A 142 5.88 2.94 -16.39
CA ILE A 142 7.34 2.84 -16.22
C ILE A 142 7.80 1.39 -16.37
N LEU A 143 7.11 0.45 -15.73
CA LEU A 143 7.44 -0.97 -15.72
C LEU A 143 7.22 -1.64 -17.08
N SER A 144 6.34 -1.10 -17.93
CA SER A 144 6.17 -1.59 -19.31
C SER A 144 7.45 -1.48 -20.17
N LYS A 145 8.44 -0.68 -19.73
CA LYS A 145 9.76 -0.60 -20.34
C LYS A 145 10.66 -1.82 -20.04
N LEU A 146 10.26 -2.68 -19.11
CA LEU A 146 10.97 -3.91 -18.75
C LEU A 146 10.38 -5.10 -19.51
N GLU A 147 10.93 -5.38 -20.69
CA GLU A 147 10.45 -6.45 -21.57
C GLU A 147 10.47 -7.82 -20.89
N GLY A 148 9.39 -8.58 -21.08
CA GLY A 148 9.26 -9.95 -20.55
C GLY A 148 9.00 -10.04 -19.04
N THR A 149 8.89 -8.93 -18.33
CA THR A 149 8.46 -8.92 -16.92
C THR A 149 6.95 -8.78 -16.81
N LYS A 150 6.37 -9.20 -15.68
CA LYS A 150 4.95 -8.97 -15.39
C LYS A 150 4.74 -8.56 -13.93
N VAL A 151 3.76 -7.70 -13.70
CA VAL A 151 3.33 -7.37 -12.34
C VAL A 151 2.39 -8.46 -11.84
N ALA A 152 2.76 -9.11 -10.74
CA ALA A 152 2.02 -10.22 -10.16
C ALA A 152 1.02 -9.79 -9.07
N ALA A 153 1.32 -8.70 -8.34
CA ALA A 153 0.45 -8.15 -7.33
C ALA A 153 0.88 -6.72 -6.96
N VAL A 154 -0.02 -6.01 -6.28
CA VAL A 154 0.28 -4.77 -5.54
C VAL A 154 -0.06 -4.98 -4.07
N PHE A 155 0.78 -4.49 -3.16
CA PHE A 155 0.48 -4.42 -1.72
C PHE A 155 0.41 -2.97 -1.28
N VAL A 156 -0.63 -2.66 -0.50
CA VAL A 156 -0.78 -1.38 0.19
C VAL A 156 -1.03 -1.55 1.68
N MET A 157 -0.76 -0.53 2.49
CA MET A 157 -1.02 -0.64 3.93
C MET A 157 -2.51 -0.60 4.23
N VAL A 158 -3.27 0.29 3.57
CA VAL A 158 -4.71 0.43 3.85
C VAL A 158 -5.52 0.56 2.57
N ASP A 159 -6.52 -0.31 2.42
CA ASP A 159 -7.61 -0.13 1.45
C ASP A 159 -8.75 0.67 2.09
N ARG A 160 -9.00 1.87 1.57
CA ARG A 160 -10.05 2.76 2.08
C ARG A 160 -11.46 2.31 1.68
N LYS A 161 -11.59 1.34 0.76
CA LYS A 161 -12.85 0.86 0.18
C LYS A 161 -13.74 1.99 -0.37
N GLU A 162 -13.11 3.05 -0.89
CA GLU A 162 -13.79 4.21 -1.43
C GLU A 162 -13.94 4.13 -2.96
N LYS A 163 -15.02 4.71 -3.48
CA LYS A 163 -15.25 4.90 -4.92
C LYS A 163 -14.13 5.70 -5.56
N GLY A 164 -13.61 5.17 -6.67
CA GLY A 164 -12.64 5.80 -7.55
C GLY A 164 -13.31 6.84 -8.45
N LYS A 165 -13.06 6.73 -9.77
CA LYS A 165 -13.75 7.55 -10.78
C LYS A 165 -15.14 7.01 -11.10
N THR A 166 -15.35 5.71 -10.88
CA THR A 166 -16.61 5.00 -11.08
C THR A 166 -17.24 4.61 -9.73
N ASP A 167 -18.26 3.75 -9.76
CA ASP A 167 -18.83 3.13 -8.55
C ASP A 167 -17.93 2.06 -7.91
N LYS A 168 -16.87 1.62 -8.60
CA LYS A 168 -15.87 0.66 -8.09
C LYS A 168 -14.79 1.35 -7.27
N SER A 169 -14.07 0.58 -6.46
CA SER A 169 -12.91 1.12 -5.74
C SER A 169 -11.74 1.36 -6.70
N ALA A 170 -10.87 2.31 -6.38
CA ALA A 170 -9.67 2.53 -7.18
C ALA A 170 -8.77 1.28 -7.25
N ILE A 171 -8.80 0.43 -6.22
CA ILE A 171 -8.12 -0.86 -6.19
C ILE A 171 -8.76 -1.84 -7.20
N ALA A 172 -10.08 -1.96 -7.21
CA ALA A 172 -10.79 -2.84 -8.14
C ALA A 172 -10.59 -2.38 -9.60
N GLU A 173 -10.70 -1.08 -9.86
CA GLU A 173 -10.47 -0.50 -11.19
C GLU A 173 -9.06 -0.87 -11.72
N VAL A 174 -8.02 -0.69 -10.90
CA VAL A 174 -6.64 -1.00 -11.31
C VAL A 174 -6.42 -2.51 -11.45
N GLY A 175 -6.97 -3.32 -10.55
CA GLY A 175 -6.81 -4.78 -10.62
C GLY A 175 -7.45 -5.36 -11.88
N GLU A 176 -8.62 -4.88 -12.28
CA GLU A 176 -9.29 -5.26 -13.52
C GLU A 176 -8.56 -4.75 -14.77
N GLU A 177 -8.08 -3.50 -14.74
CA GLU A 177 -7.39 -2.85 -15.86
C GLU A 177 -6.10 -3.60 -16.25
N TYR A 178 -5.36 -4.11 -15.27
CA TYR A 178 -4.04 -4.73 -15.51
C TYR A 178 -3.98 -6.24 -15.23
N GLY A 179 -5.06 -6.85 -14.72
CA GLY A 179 -5.15 -8.30 -14.53
C GLY A 179 -4.32 -8.85 -13.37
N PHE A 180 -4.09 -8.07 -12.31
CA PHE A 180 -3.41 -8.52 -11.09
C PHE A 180 -4.21 -8.17 -9.83
N PRO A 181 -4.07 -8.94 -8.74
CA PRO A 181 -4.67 -8.59 -7.47
C PRO A 181 -3.95 -7.40 -6.82
N VAL A 182 -4.72 -6.61 -6.08
CA VAL A 182 -4.20 -5.60 -5.16
C VAL A 182 -4.62 -6.02 -3.75
N TYR A 183 -3.65 -6.24 -2.88
CA TYR A 183 -3.83 -6.63 -1.49
C TYR A 183 -3.58 -5.45 -0.56
N SER A 184 -4.26 -5.46 0.58
CA SER A 184 -3.98 -4.53 1.67
C SER A 184 -3.62 -5.26 2.96
N VAL A 185 -2.81 -4.63 3.81
CA VAL A 185 -2.51 -5.13 5.16
C VAL A 185 -3.79 -5.13 6.01
N VAL A 186 -4.53 -4.02 5.95
CA VAL A 186 -5.90 -3.87 6.49
C VAL A 186 -6.78 -3.07 5.54
N ASP A 187 -8.08 -3.07 5.78
CA ASP A 187 -9.02 -2.15 5.13
C ASP A 187 -9.82 -1.30 6.13
N VAL A 188 -10.66 -0.40 5.62
CA VAL A 188 -11.47 0.48 6.47
C VAL A 188 -12.45 -0.27 7.37
N TYR A 189 -12.89 -1.47 6.99
CA TYR A 189 -13.79 -2.28 7.82
C TYR A 189 -13.03 -2.94 8.97
N ASP A 190 -11.78 -3.36 8.73
CA ASP A 190 -10.87 -3.74 9.81
C ASP A 190 -10.68 -2.56 10.78
N ILE A 191 -10.48 -1.33 10.28
CA ILE A 191 -10.36 -0.13 11.15
C ILE A 191 -11.64 0.09 11.97
N ILE A 192 -12.82 -0.07 11.38
CA ILE A 192 -14.10 0.06 12.08
C ILE A 192 -14.22 -1.01 13.18
N GLU A 193 -13.97 -2.30 12.88
CA GLU A 193 -14.05 -3.38 13.88
C GLU A 193 -13.09 -3.12 15.05
N TYR A 194 -11.89 -2.59 14.79
CA TYR A 194 -10.92 -2.21 15.83
C TYR A 194 -11.44 -1.09 16.72
N LEU A 195 -11.98 -0.02 16.12
CA LEU A 195 -12.47 1.14 16.85
C LEU A 195 -13.70 0.80 17.71
N GLU A 196 -14.54 -0.14 17.26
CA GLU A 196 -15.72 -0.61 18.01
C GLU A 196 -15.36 -1.35 19.31
N GLU A 197 -14.10 -1.74 19.52
CA GLU A 197 -13.64 -2.36 20.77
C GLU A 197 -13.60 -1.37 21.96
N ASP A 198 -13.59 -0.06 21.69
CA ASP A 198 -13.56 1.00 22.71
C ASP A 198 -14.74 1.98 22.49
N GLU A 199 -15.63 2.09 23.47
CA GLU A 199 -16.80 2.96 23.39
C GLU A 199 -16.45 4.44 23.18
N SER A 200 -15.24 4.87 23.56
CA SER A 200 -14.79 6.24 23.35
C SER A 200 -14.65 6.61 21.87
N ASN A 201 -14.51 5.62 20.98
CA ASN A 201 -14.44 5.81 19.53
C ASN A 201 -15.81 5.86 18.82
N ARG A 202 -16.93 5.77 19.55
CA ARG A 202 -18.28 5.71 18.96
C ARG A 202 -18.53 6.80 17.91
N GLU A 203 -18.16 8.04 18.19
CA GLU A 203 -18.32 9.16 17.25
C GLU A 203 -17.50 8.96 15.97
N ASN A 204 -16.24 8.52 16.09
CA ASN A 204 -15.37 8.26 14.94
C ASN A 204 -15.95 7.14 14.06
N VAL A 205 -16.42 6.05 14.67
CA VAL A 205 -17.07 4.93 13.96
C VAL A 205 -18.29 5.41 13.17
N GLU A 206 -19.19 6.16 13.81
CA GLU A 206 -20.39 6.70 13.17
C GLU A 206 -20.05 7.60 11.98
N ARG A 207 -19.06 8.49 12.14
CA ARG A 207 -18.60 9.38 11.07
C ARG A 207 -18.03 8.60 9.89
N ILE A 208 -17.23 7.56 10.13
CA ILE A 208 -16.65 6.73 9.06
C ILE A 208 -17.75 5.96 8.33
N LYS A 209 -18.70 5.32 9.06
CA LYS A 209 -19.81 4.60 8.45
C LYS A 209 -20.66 5.51 7.56
N LYS A 210 -21.06 6.69 8.06
CA LYS A 210 -21.81 7.69 7.28
C LYS A 210 -21.04 8.17 6.05
N TYR A 211 -19.72 8.31 6.15
CA TYR A 211 -18.89 8.65 5.00
C TYR A 211 -18.90 7.54 3.93
N LEU A 212 -18.82 6.28 4.35
CA LEU A 212 -18.83 5.11 3.45
C LEU A 212 -20.20 4.82 2.83
N GLU A 213 -21.32 5.18 3.47
CA GLU A 213 -22.66 5.08 2.83
C GLU A 213 -22.74 5.87 1.52
N ILE A 214 -22.04 7.01 1.45
CA ILE A 214 -22.03 7.90 0.30
C ILE A 214 -20.86 7.57 -0.64
N ASN A 215 -19.67 7.35 -0.07
CA ASN A 215 -18.40 7.28 -0.80
C ASN A 215 -17.80 5.87 -0.88
N GLY A 216 -18.39 4.88 -0.23
CA GLY A 216 -17.94 3.49 -0.25
C GLY A 216 -18.16 2.85 -1.62
N ALA A 217 -17.16 2.12 -2.09
CA ALA A 217 -17.24 1.39 -3.35
C ALA A 217 -18.26 0.26 -3.27
N LYS A 218 -18.97 0.02 -4.37
CA LYS A 218 -19.73 -1.22 -4.53
C LYS A 218 -18.73 -2.36 -4.77
N ALA A 219 -19.00 -3.51 -4.14
CA ALA A 219 -18.27 -4.74 -4.38
C ALA A 219 -18.37 -5.17 -5.85
#